data_AF-A0A1H0HT56-F1
#
_entry.id   AF-A0A1H0HT56-F1
#
_cell.length_a   1.000
_cell.length_b   1.000
_cell.length_c   1.000
_cell.angle_alpha   90.00
_cell.angle_beta   90.00
_cell.angle_gamma   90.00
#
_symmetry.space_group_name_H-M   'P 1'
#
loop_
_entity.id
_entity.type
_entity.pdbx_description
1 polymer ?
#
loop_
_entity_poly.entity_id
_entity_poly.type
_entity_poly.pdbx_seq_one_letter_code
_entity_poly.pdbx_strand_id
1 'polypeptide(L)'
;MNKRDDLYVEYITLLNTRGLHERAVQALNSRKFHPWEGGEGKVIGQHVFAHVELAKQALAEKRFEQAVSFLQQALVYPDHLGEGKLAGAQENNIYYYLGLAHEGLNEAQRAKECWTIASQGLEEPASAMYYNDQPPDMIFYQGMAWLALGNDKEAKRRFNKLIDYAEKHLFDDVKFDYFAVSLPDFLVFEDDLKVRNEVHCRYMMGLGHLGLGSLKLADEQFEQALRLEANHTGAHIHRAMC
;
A
#
# COMPACT_ATOMS: atom_id res chain seq x y z
N MET A 1 3.57 -25.80 -14.31
CA MET A 1 3.12 -24.59 -13.59
C MET A 1 2.51 -23.54 -14.56
N ASN A 2 1.85 -23.96 -15.65
CA ASN A 2 1.56 -23.11 -16.82
C ASN A 2 0.05 -22.99 -17.15
N LYS A 3 -0.84 -23.22 -16.17
CA LYS A 3 -2.30 -23.26 -16.37
C LYS A 3 -3.12 -22.67 -15.21
N ARG A 4 -2.47 -21.98 -14.26
CA ARG A 4 -3.09 -21.44 -13.05
C ARG A 4 -2.46 -20.09 -12.75
N ASP A 5 -3.10 -19.04 -13.23
CA ASP A 5 -2.60 -17.67 -13.18
C ASP A 5 -2.71 -17.07 -11.77
N ASP A 6 -3.62 -17.59 -10.94
CA ASP A 6 -3.70 -17.37 -9.49
C ASP A 6 -2.37 -17.68 -8.77
N LEU A 7 -1.78 -18.85 -9.03
CA LEU A 7 -0.47 -19.22 -8.47
C LEU A 7 0.68 -18.36 -9.01
N TYR A 8 0.51 -17.76 -10.19
CA TYR A 8 1.52 -16.90 -10.78
C TYR A 8 1.52 -15.50 -10.15
N VAL A 9 0.36 -14.98 -9.77
CA VAL A 9 0.26 -13.75 -8.97
C VAL A 9 0.95 -13.96 -7.61
N GLU A 10 0.73 -15.09 -6.95
CA GLU A 10 1.46 -15.42 -5.70
C GLU A 10 2.98 -15.50 -5.89
N TYR A 11 3.44 -16.02 -7.03
CA TYR A 11 4.86 -15.99 -7.37
C TYR A 11 5.40 -14.55 -7.51
N ILE A 12 4.63 -13.65 -8.15
CA ILE A 12 4.98 -12.23 -8.26
C ILE A 12 5.02 -11.58 -6.87
N THR A 13 4.03 -11.86 -6.03
CA THR A 13 4.01 -11.42 -4.62
C THR A 13 5.28 -11.85 -3.90
N LEU A 14 5.70 -13.11 -4.01
CA LEU A 14 6.94 -13.60 -3.39
C LEU A 14 8.20 -12.90 -3.91
N LEU A 15 8.27 -12.60 -5.22
CA LEU A 15 9.38 -11.82 -5.78
C LEU A 15 9.43 -10.42 -5.12
N ASN A 16 8.29 -9.75 -5.02
CA ASN A 16 8.16 -8.44 -4.40
C ASN A 16 8.51 -8.47 -2.91
N THR A 17 7.99 -9.42 -2.13
CA THR A 17 8.32 -9.56 -0.70
C THR A 17 9.80 -9.85 -0.46
N ARG A 18 10.51 -10.44 -1.43
CA ARG A 18 11.97 -10.69 -1.37
C ARG A 18 12.82 -9.53 -1.87
N GLY A 19 12.22 -8.39 -2.23
CA GLY A 19 12.93 -7.24 -2.78
C GLY A 19 13.33 -7.39 -4.25
N LEU A 20 12.88 -8.44 -4.93
CA LEU A 20 13.22 -8.75 -6.33
C LEU A 20 12.25 -8.05 -7.29
N HIS A 21 12.04 -6.74 -7.10
CA HIS A 21 11.01 -5.96 -7.80
C HIS A 21 11.21 -5.92 -9.32
N GLU A 22 12.45 -5.83 -9.81
CA GLU A 22 12.71 -5.88 -11.26
C GLU A 22 12.25 -7.20 -11.87
N ARG A 23 12.46 -8.32 -11.16
CA ARG A 23 11.99 -9.64 -11.60
C ARG A 23 10.47 -9.73 -11.53
N ALA A 24 9.83 -9.09 -10.55
CA ALA A 24 8.38 -9.00 -10.47
C ALA A 24 7.81 -8.24 -11.67
N VAL A 25 8.38 -7.08 -12.04
CA VAL A 25 8.01 -6.32 -13.24
C VAL A 25 8.21 -7.14 -14.53
N GLN A 26 9.32 -7.87 -14.66
CA GLN A 26 9.54 -8.76 -15.80
C GLN A 26 8.50 -9.88 -15.85
N ALA A 27 8.17 -10.49 -14.70
CA ALA A 27 7.17 -11.54 -14.61
C ALA A 27 5.77 -11.03 -15.00
N LEU A 28 5.38 -9.82 -14.55
CA LEU A 28 4.15 -9.15 -14.93
C LEU A 28 4.08 -8.90 -16.45
N ASN A 29 5.14 -8.32 -17.04
CA ASN A 29 5.17 -8.00 -18.47
C ASN A 29 5.31 -9.23 -19.39
N SER A 30 5.69 -10.40 -18.85
CA SER A 30 5.88 -11.62 -19.64
C SER A 30 4.58 -12.31 -20.04
N ARG A 31 3.43 -11.85 -19.54
CA ARG A 31 2.13 -12.50 -19.72
C ARG A 31 1.01 -11.49 -19.94
N LYS A 32 -0.10 -12.00 -20.46
CA LYS A 32 -1.38 -11.29 -20.50
C LYS A 32 -2.27 -11.91 -19.44
N PHE A 33 -2.66 -11.10 -18.46
CA PHE A 33 -3.63 -11.46 -17.44
C PHE A 33 -5.04 -11.11 -17.92
N HIS A 34 -6.01 -11.93 -17.57
CA HIS A 34 -7.42 -11.64 -17.74
C HIS A 34 -8.02 -11.16 -16.40
N PRO A 35 -9.14 -10.39 -16.43
CA PRO A 35 -9.75 -9.84 -15.22
C PRO A 35 -10.07 -10.86 -14.12
N TRP A 36 -10.28 -12.13 -14.47
CA TRP A 36 -10.56 -13.22 -13.51
C TRP A 36 -9.30 -13.97 -13.05
N GLU A 37 -8.15 -13.73 -13.67
CA GLU A 37 -6.86 -14.39 -13.40
C GLU A 37 -6.01 -13.65 -12.36
N GLY A 38 -6.41 -12.42 -12.06
CA GLY A 38 -5.82 -11.55 -11.04
C GLY A 38 -6.88 -10.89 -10.15
N GLY A 39 -8.07 -11.50 -10.14
CA GLY A 39 -9.35 -10.95 -9.72
C GLY A 39 -9.27 -9.93 -8.60
N GLU A 40 -10.08 -8.89 -8.81
CA GLU A 40 -10.29 -7.78 -7.91
C GLU A 40 -9.16 -6.71 -7.96
N GLY A 41 -7.99 -6.95 -8.57
CA GLY A 41 -6.93 -5.93 -8.69
C GLY A 41 -5.61 -6.31 -8.03
N LYS A 42 -5.43 -7.59 -7.68
CA LYS A 42 -4.19 -8.12 -7.10
C LYS A 42 -3.01 -7.95 -8.06
N VAL A 43 -3.21 -8.18 -9.36
CA VAL A 43 -2.16 -7.98 -10.39
C VAL A 43 -1.73 -6.52 -10.47
N ILE A 44 -2.70 -5.60 -10.49
CA ILE A 44 -2.44 -4.16 -10.49
C ILE A 44 -1.73 -3.73 -9.20
N GLY A 45 -2.15 -4.26 -8.05
CA GLY A 45 -1.50 -4.03 -6.77
C GLY A 45 -0.03 -4.43 -6.79
N GLN A 46 0.30 -5.60 -7.36
CA GLN A 46 1.70 -6.04 -7.51
C GLN A 46 2.49 -5.17 -8.49
N HIS A 47 1.86 -4.70 -9.57
CA HIS A 47 2.47 -3.77 -10.53
C HIS A 47 2.83 -2.44 -9.86
N VAL A 48 1.86 -1.82 -9.17
CA VAL A 48 2.07 -0.56 -8.43
C VAL A 48 3.15 -0.75 -7.37
N PHE A 49 3.04 -1.81 -6.56
CA PHE A 49 4.00 -2.11 -5.50
C PHE A 49 5.43 -2.22 -6.03
N ALA A 50 5.65 -3.02 -7.09
CA ALA A 50 6.99 -3.23 -7.64
C ALA A 50 7.61 -1.91 -8.13
N HIS A 51 6.84 -1.07 -8.83
CA HIS A 51 7.33 0.20 -9.35
C HIS A 51 7.59 1.23 -8.24
N VAL A 52 6.75 1.29 -7.20
CA VAL A 52 6.97 2.16 -6.05
C VAL A 52 8.24 1.75 -5.29
N GLU A 53 8.47 0.46 -5.07
CA GLU A 53 9.68 -0.01 -4.40
C GLU A 53 10.95 0.22 -5.24
N LEU A 54 10.90 0.03 -6.56
CA LEU A 54 11.99 0.41 -7.46
C LEU A 54 12.28 1.91 -7.41
N ALA A 55 11.24 2.74 -7.32
CA ALA A 55 11.40 4.18 -7.17
C ALA A 55 12.05 4.54 -5.82
N LYS A 56 11.68 3.88 -4.73
CA LYS A 56 12.32 4.08 -3.41
C LYS A 56 13.81 3.72 -3.43
N GLN A 57 14.18 2.62 -4.10
CA GLN A 57 15.59 2.27 -4.31
C GLN A 57 16.33 3.34 -5.11
N ALA A 58 15.74 3.80 -6.22
CA ALA A 58 16.31 4.87 -7.04
C ALA A 58 16.45 6.19 -6.26
N LEU A 59 15.47 6.56 -5.43
CA LEU A 59 15.51 7.72 -4.54
C LEU A 59 16.67 7.65 -3.53
N ALA A 60 16.85 6.49 -2.88
CA ALA A 60 17.94 6.27 -1.93
C ALA A 60 19.33 6.43 -2.59
N GLU A 61 19.43 6.08 -3.87
CA GLU A 61 20.63 6.24 -4.69
C GLU A 61 20.73 7.58 -5.42
N LYS A 62 19.79 8.51 -5.18
CA LYS A 62 19.71 9.83 -5.84
C LYS A 62 19.56 9.76 -7.37
N ARG A 63 19.06 8.64 -7.89
CA ARG A 63 18.68 8.46 -9.30
C ARG A 63 17.27 9.01 -9.54
N PHE A 64 17.09 10.31 -9.37
CA PHE A 64 15.77 10.93 -9.27
C PHE A 64 14.96 10.83 -10.57
N GLU A 65 15.57 11.00 -11.74
CA GLU A 65 14.89 10.84 -13.03
C GLU A 65 14.34 9.42 -13.21
N GLN A 66 15.09 8.43 -12.74
CA GLN A 66 14.67 7.04 -12.79
C GLN A 66 13.54 6.76 -11.80
N ALA A 67 13.58 7.35 -10.60
CA ALA A 67 12.49 7.29 -9.64
C ALA A 67 11.20 7.86 -10.24
N VAL A 68 11.26 9.03 -10.90
CA VAL A 68 10.12 9.62 -11.63
C VAL A 68 9.60 8.64 -12.69
N SER A 69 10.49 8.03 -13.48
CA SER A 69 10.08 7.09 -14.52
C SER A 69 9.34 5.87 -13.96
N PHE A 70 9.83 5.28 -12.86
CA PHE A 70 9.15 4.15 -12.23
C PHE A 70 7.78 4.55 -11.65
N LEU A 71 7.69 5.70 -10.99
CA LEU A 71 6.42 6.17 -10.43
C LEU A 71 5.39 6.51 -11.50
N GLN A 72 5.83 7.06 -12.64
CA GLN A 72 4.95 7.27 -13.79
C GLN A 72 4.43 5.95 -14.37
N GLN A 73 5.26 4.90 -14.39
CA GLN A 73 4.83 3.55 -14.78
C GLN A 73 3.82 2.96 -13.78
N ALA A 74 3.94 3.28 -12.48
CA ALA A 74 2.98 2.87 -11.47
C ALA A 74 1.58 3.49 -11.69
N LEU A 75 1.49 4.71 -12.26
CA LEU A 75 0.22 5.39 -12.54
C LEU A 75 -0.53 4.86 -13.78
N VAL A 76 0.15 4.08 -14.63
CA VAL A 76 -0.38 3.56 -15.88
C VAL A 76 -0.63 2.07 -15.73
N TYR A 77 -1.84 1.61 -16.06
CA TYR A 77 -2.21 0.19 -16.03
C TYR A 77 -2.26 -0.33 -17.46
N PRO A 78 -1.22 -1.04 -17.93
CA PRO A 78 -1.20 -1.61 -19.27
C PRO A 78 -2.34 -2.60 -19.50
N ASP A 79 -2.89 -2.63 -20.71
CA ASP A 79 -4.00 -3.53 -21.09
C ASP A 79 -3.73 -5.01 -20.79
N HIS A 80 -2.46 -5.43 -20.83
CA HIS A 80 -2.08 -6.81 -20.57
C HIS A 80 -2.20 -7.21 -19.08
N LEU A 81 -2.41 -6.27 -18.16
CA LEU A 81 -2.67 -6.56 -16.75
C LEU A 81 -4.14 -6.95 -16.48
N GLY A 82 -5.01 -6.84 -17.49
CA GLY A 82 -6.37 -7.38 -17.43
C GLY A 82 -7.38 -6.51 -16.67
N GLU A 83 -6.96 -5.41 -16.06
CA GLU A 83 -7.83 -4.51 -15.30
C GLU A 83 -7.52 -3.03 -15.57
N GLY A 84 -8.58 -2.23 -15.70
CA GLY A 84 -8.48 -0.79 -15.88
C GLY A 84 -8.47 -0.04 -14.55
N LYS A 85 -7.96 1.19 -14.56
CA LYS A 85 -7.93 2.05 -13.38
C LYS A 85 -9.33 2.54 -13.02
N LEU A 86 -9.75 2.32 -11.77
CA LEU A 86 -11.03 2.80 -11.26
C LEU A 86 -11.01 4.32 -11.06
N ALA A 87 -12.15 4.97 -11.33
CA ALA A 87 -12.33 6.37 -11.01
C ALA A 87 -12.28 6.57 -9.48
N GLY A 88 -11.37 7.42 -9.01
CA GLY A 88 -11.19 7.70 -7.59
C GLY A 88 -10.17 6.81 -6.86
N ALA A 89 -9.40 5.99 -7.59
CA ALA A 89 -8.27 5.25 -7.02
C ALA A 89 -7.34 6.19 -6.24
N GLN A 90 -7.06 5.85 -4.98
CA GLN A 90 -6.15 6.59 -4.12
C GLN A 90 -4.71 6.17 -4.45
N GLU A 91 -3.87 7.15 -4.80
CA GLU A 91 -2.50 6.93 -5.27
C GLU A 91 -1.51 7.80 -4.47
N ASN A 92 -1.87 8.07 -3.22
CA ASN A 92 -1.18 9.01 -2.35
C ASN A 92 0.29 8.65 -2.18
N ASN A 93 0.60 7.35 -2.08
CA ASN A 93 1.97 6.84 -2.03
C ASN A 93 2.77 7.22 -3.29
N ILE A 94 2.22 7.02 -4.49
CA ILE A 94 2.89 7.30 -5.76
C ILE A 94 3.18 8.81 -5.86
N TYR A 95 2.18 9.64 -5.61
CA TYR A 95 2.34 11.10 -5.66
C TYR A 95 3.26 11.64 -4.55
N TYR A 96 3.26 11.03 -3.37
CA TYR A 96 4.21 11.40 -2.30
C TYR A 96 5.66 11.18 -2.74
N TYR A 97 5.97 9.99 -3.27
CA TYR A 97 7.32 9.69 -3.77
C TYR A 97 7.67 10.48 -5.04
N LEU A 98 6.69 10.83 -5.89
CA LEU A 98 6.93 11.73 -7.03
C LEU A 98 7.36 13.11 -6.54
N GLY A 99 6.75 13.59 -5.46
CA GLY A 99 7.14 14.84 -4.84
C GLY A 99 8.59 14.81 -4.34
N LEU A 100 9.00 13.72 -3.67
CA LEU A 100 10.40 13.53 -3.24
C LEU A 100 11.37 13.45 -4.43
N ALA A 101 11.00 12.77 -5.51
CA ALA A 101 11.83 12.68 -6.72
C ALA A 101 12.01 14.05 -7.39
N HIS A 102 10.92 14.81 -7.54
CA HIS A 102 10.96 16.17 -8.10
C HIS A 102 11.72 17.15 -7.20
N GLU A 103 11.62 17.01 -5.88
CA GLU A 103 12.44 17.78 -4.94
C GLU A 103 13.93 17.51 -5.16
N GLY A 104 14.33 16.24 -5.30
CA GLY A 104 15.71 15.85 -5.61
C GLY A 104 16.23 16.39 -6.95
N LEU A 105 15.33 16.60 -7.91
CA LEU A 105 15.61 17.26 -9.20
C LEU A 105 15.66 18.79 -9.11
N ASN A 106 15.44 19.38 -7.94
CA ASN A 106 15.28 20.82 -7.72
C ASN A 106 14.06 21.43 -8.43
N GLU A 107 13.03 20.62 -8.72
CA GLU A 107 11.79 21.06 -9.36
C GLU A 107 10.70 21.36 -8.31
N ALA A 108 10.97 22.35 -7.45
CA ALA A 108 10.15 22.64 -6.26
C ALA A 108 8.64 22.81 -6.53
N GLN A 109 8.29 23.43 -7.67
CA GLN A 109 6.88 23.62 -8.05
C GLN A 109 6.19 22.28 -8.35
N ARG A 110 6.86 21.37 -9.07
CA ARG A 110 6.34 20.03 -9.37
C ARG A 110 6.25 19.16 -8.13
N ALA A 111 7.23 19.27 -7.23
CA ALA A 111 7.22 18.58 -5.95
C ALA A 111 5.98 18.95 -5.13
N LYS A 112 5.72 20.27 -5.01
CA LYS A 112 4.55 20.80 -4.31
C LYS A 112 3.22 20.37 -4.93
N GLU A 113 3.14 20.33 -6.26
CA GLU A 113 1.95 19.84 -6.97
C GLU A 113 1.68 18.38 -6.64
N CYS A 114 2.71 17.54 -6.69
CA CYS A 114 2.59 16.12 -6.35
C CYS A 114 2.16 15.91 -4.90
N TRP A 115 2.75 16.61 -3.93
CA TRP A 115 2.31 16.51 -2.53
C TRP A 115 0.91 17.07 -2.31
N THR A 116 0.50 18.10 -3.06
CA THR A 116 -0.88 18.60 -3.00
C THR A 116 -1.87 17.53 -3.45
N ILE A 117 -1.56 16.78 -4.50
CA ILE A 117 -2.38 15.65 -4.94
C ILE A 117 -2.36 14.53 -3.88
N ALA A 118 -1.17 14.17 -3.40
CA ALA A 118 -0.99 13.12 -2.38
C ALA A 118 -1.65 13.43 -1.03
N SER A 119 -1.97 14.69 -0.74
CA SER A 119 -2.58 15.09 0.54
C SER A 119 -4.12 15.01 0.53
N GLN A 120 -4.73 14.82 -0.64
CA GLN A 120 -6.19 14.67 -0.80
C GLN A 120 -6.60 13.20 -0.79
N GLY A 121 -7.86 12.93 -0.42
CA GLY A 121 -8.42 11.59 -0.43
C GLY A 121 -9.43 11.34 0.68
N LEU A 122 -9.72 10.08 0.94
CA LEU A 122 -10.57 9.69 2.08
C LEU A 122 -9.91 10.14 3.38
N GLU A 123 -10.70 10.79 4.25
CA GLU A 123 -10.18 11.26 5.53
C GLU A 123 -10.33 10.24 6.67
N GLU A 124 -11.18 9.23 6.52
CA GLU A 124 -11.48 8.23 7.56
C GLU A 124 -10.98 6.84 7.12
N PRO A 125 -10.32 6.08 8.01
CA PRO A 125 -9.97 4.69 7.73
C PRO A 125 -11.21 3.82 7.52
N ALA A 126 -11.09 2.81 6.67
CA ALA A 126 -12.10 1.78 6.49
C ALA A 126 -11.68 0.48 7.20
N SER A 127 -12.65 -0.40 7.42
CA SER A 127 -12.37 -1.78 7.84
C SER A 127 -11.56 -2.50 6.74
N ALA A 128 -10.89 -3.62 7.04
CA ALA A 128 -10.24 -4.46 6.03
C ALA A 128 -11.16 -5.60 5.54
N MET A 129 -12.47 -5.38 5.61
CA MET A 129 -13.47 -6.43 5.47
C MET A 129 -13.82 -6.72 4.01
N TYR A 130 -13.72 -5.71 3.15
CA TYR A 130 -14.03 -5.80 1.74
C TYR A 130 -12.79 -5.52 0.89
N TYR A 131 -12.69 -6.23 -0.22
CA TYR A 131 -11.57 -6.08 -1.14
C TYR A 131 -11.37 -4.63 -1.64
N ASN A 132 -12.45 -3.87 -1.82
CA ASN A 132 -12.39 -2.47 -2.29
C ASN A 132 -12.08 -1.47 -1.17
N ASP A 133 -11.95 -1.93 0.08
CA ASP A 133 -11.60 -1.04 1.19
C ASP A 133 -10.20 -0.47 0.94
N GLN A 134 -10.09 0.85 1.00
CA GLN A 134 -8.84 1.52 0.67
C GLN A 134 -7.77 1.20 1.71
N PRO A 135 -6.55 0.81 1.27
CA PRO A 135 -5.44 0.54 2.17
C PRO A 135 -5.16 1.71 3.13
N PRO A 136 -4.98 1.44 4.44
CA PRO A 136 -4.82 2.50 5.44
C PRO A 136 -3.52 3.30 5.27
N ASP A 137 -2.54 2.75 4.55
CA ASP A 137 -1.30 3.45 4.22
C ASP A 137 -1.53 4.66 3.29
N MET A 138 -2.62 4.72 2.51
CA MET A 138 -2.95 5.93 1.76
C MET A 138 -3.18 7.13 2.68
N ILE A 139 -3.80 6.93 3.85
CA ILE A 139 -3.97 7.97 4.87
C ILE A 139 -2.63 8.34 5.50
N PHE A 140 -1.74 7.37 5.71
CA PHE A 140 -0.36 7.64 6.12
C PHE A 140 0.36 8.53 5.11
N TYR A 141 0.30 8.21 3.81
CA TYR A 141 0.93 9.02 2.77
C TYR A 141 0.28 10.40 2.58
N GLN A 142 -1.02 10.56 2.86
CA GLN A 142 -1.62 11.89 3.00
C GLN A 142 -0.95 12.69 4.10
N GLY A 143 -0.73 12.08 5.27
CA GLY A 143 -0.02 12.71 6.37
C GLY A 143 1.42 13.09 6.01
N MET A 144 2.15 12.19 5.35
CA MET A 144 3.52 12.45 4.87
C MET A 144 3.57 13.59 3.84
N ALA A 145 2.60 13.66 2.94
CA ALA A 145 2.47 14.76 2.00
C ALA A 145 2.15 16.11 2.70
N TRP A 146 1.31 16.10 3.73
CA TRP A 146 1.07 17.30 4.54
C TRP A 146 2.32 17.77 5.29
N LEU A 147 3.16 16.86 5.78
CA LEU A 147 4.47 17.21 6.35
C LEU A 147 5.36 17.88 5.30
N ALA A 148 5.45 17.31 4.10
CA ALA A 148 6.24 17.88 3.01
C ALA A 148 5.74 19.26 2.55
N LEU A 149 4.43 19.53 2.69
CA LEU A 149 3.81 20.84 2.46
C LEU A 149 3.97 21.83 3.63
N GLY A 150 4.58 21.41 4.75
CA GLY A 150 4.76 22.24 5.95
C GLY A 150 3.51 22.43 6.80
N ASN A 151 2.52 21.54 6.69
CA ASN A 151 1.29 21.58 7.48
C ASN A 151 1.24 20.45 8.52
N ASP A 152 2.00 20.61 9.60
CA ASP A 152 2.10 19.63 10.69
C ASP A 152 0.75 19.29 11.34
N LYS A 153 -0.17 20.26 11.37
CA LYS A 153 -1.50 20.07 11.99
C LYS A 153 -2.30 19.04 11.20
N GLU A 154 -2.35 19.18 9.89
CA GLU A 154 -3.08 18.22 9.02
C GLU A 154 -2.40 16.85 8.98
N ALA A 155 -1.06 16.82 8.98
CA ALA A 155 -0.31 15.58 9.08
C ALA A 155 -0.66 14.79 10.36
N LYS A 156 -0.55 15.45 11.52
CA LYS A 156 -0.91 14.85 12.82
C LYS A 156 -2.38 14.43 12.87
N ARG A 157 -3.28 15.18 12.21
CA ARG A 157 -4.70 14.78 12.11
C ARG A 157 -4.83 13.42 11.41
N ARG A 158 -4.13 13.18 10.30
CA ARG A 158 -4.16 11.89 9.58
C ARG A 158 -3.59 10.74 10.41
N PHE A 159 -2.44 10.96 11.04
CA PHE A 159 -1.80 9.92 11.84
C PHE A 159 -2.60 9.53 13.08
N ASN A 160 -3.18 10.51 13.80
CA ASN A 160 -4.04 10.21 14.95
C ASN A 160 -5.32 9.49 14.54
N LYS A 161 -5.93 9.82 13.40
CA LYS A 161 -7.12 9.09 12.92
C LYS A 161 -6.86 7.59 12.71
N LEU A 162 -5.67 7.23 12.22
CA LEU A 162 -5.26 5.82 12.08
C LEU A 162 -5.19 5.12 13.45
N ILE A 163 -4.61 5.79 14.45
CA ILE A 163 -4.51 5.26 15.83
C ILE A 163 -5.90 5.15 16.46
N ASP A 164 -6.68 6.24 16.43
CA ASP A 164 -8.01 6.32 17.05
C ASP A 164 -8.95 5.24 16.49
N TYR A 165 -8.93 5.02 15.17
CA TYR A 165 -9.71 3.96 14.53
C TYR A 165 -9.26 2.59 15.02
N ALA A 166 -7.96 2.32 14.97
CA ALA A 166 -7.42 1.02 15.34
C ALA A 166 -7.67 0.67 16.81
N GLU A 167 -7.45 1.61 17.74
CA GLU A 167 -7.69 1.39 19.17
C GLU A 167 -9.15 1.09 19.46
N LYS A 168 -10.06 1.78 18.76
CA LYS A 168 -11.50 1.57 18.91
C LYS A 168 -11.95 0.20 18.40
N HIS A 169 -11.37 -0.28 17.31
CA HIS A 169 -11.83 -1.47 16.59
C HIS A 169 -11.01 -2.74 16.88
N LEU A 170 -9.88 -2.65 17.61
CA LEU A 170 -8.96 -3.78 17.88
C LEU A 170 -9.63 -5.02 18.47
N PHE A 171 -10.63 -4.83 19.33
CA PHE A 171 -11.31 -5.91 20.06
C PHE A 171 -12.73 -6.21 19.55
N ASP A 172 -13.09 -5.69 18.37
CA ASP A 172 -14.41 -5.93 17.79
C ASP A 172 -14.62 -7.41 17.42
N ASP A 173 -15.83 -7.92 17.67
CA ASP A 173 -16.25 -9.26 17.27
C ASP A 173 -16.72 -9.23 15.80
N VAL A 174 -15.76 -9.26 14.87
CA VAL A 174 -16.02 -9.19 13.43
C VAL A 174 -16.70 -10.48 12.94
N LYS A 175 -17.84 -10.33 12.25
CA LYS A 175 -18.62 -11.44 11.67
C LYS A 175 -18.86 -11.17 10.20
N PHE A 176 -18.85 -12.21 9.38
CA PHE A 176 -19.26 -12.11 7.98
C PHE A 176 -20.69 -11.60 7.88
N ASP A 177 -20.93 -10.66 6.97
CA ASP A 177 -22.28 -10.43 6.47
C ASP A 177 -22.65 -11.66 5.61
N TYR A 178 -23.79 -12.28 5.91
CA TYR A 178 -24.26 -13.52 5.27
C TYR A 178 -24.43 -13.38 3.75
N PHE A 179 -24.44 -12.15 3.23
CA PHE A 179 -24.53 -11.81 1.81
C PHE A 179 -23.21 -11.32 1.17
N ALA A 180 -22.06 -11.39 1.86
CA ALA A 180 -20.78 -10.96 1.31
C ALA A 180 -20.32 -11.85 0.14
N VAL A 181 -20.40 -11.33 -1.08
CA VAL A 181 -20.06 -12.04 -2.34
C VAL A 181 -18.60 -11.82 -2.78
N SER A 182 -17.81 -11.08 -2.00
CA SER A 182 -16.46 -10.59 -2.33
C SER A 182 -15.46 -10.97 -1.24
N LEU A 183 -15.35 -12.27 -0.94
CA LEU A 183 -14.31 -12.78 -0.04
C LEU A 183 -13.05 -13.09 -0.86
N PRO A 184 -11.90 -12.46 -0.55
CA PRO A 184 -10.70 -12.53 -1.39
C PRO A 184 -9.92 -13.85 -1.33
N ASP A 185 -10.34 -14.81 -0.50
CA ASP A 185 -9.54 -15.98 -0.14
C ASP A 185 -10.06 -17.33 -0.65
N PHE A 186 -9.11 -18.24 -0.85
CA PHE A 186 -9.36 -19.64 -1.16
C PHE A 186 -10.26 -20.24 -0.08
N LEU A 187 -11.51 -20.56 -0.45
CA LEU A 187 -12.55 -21.26 0.34
C LEU A 187 -12.12 -22.60 0.99
N VAL A 188 -10.86 -22.99 0.91
CA VAL A 188 -10.29 -24.24 1.44
C VAL A 188 -9.82 -24.08 2.88
N PHE A 189 -9.53 -22.86 3.36
CA PHE A 189 -9.09 -22.60 4.73
C PHE A 189 -10.05 -21.63 5.44
N GLU A 190 -10.42 -21.94 6.69
CA GLU A 190 -11.22 -21.04 7.53
C GLU A 190 -10.33 -19.87 7.99
N ASP A 191 -10.62 -18.66 7.52
CA ASP A 191 -9.95 -17.42 7.95
C ASP A 191 -10.47 -16.99 9.34
N ASP A 192 -9.57 -16.62 10.25
CA ASP A 192 -9.95 -16.09 11.56
C ASP A 192 -10.08 -14.56 11.45
N LEU A 193 -11.32 -14.11 11.27
CA LEU A 193 -11.66 -12.69 11.15
C LEU A 193 -11.17 -11.83 12.33
N LYS A 194 -11.01 -12.42 13.52
CA LYS A 194 -10.47 -11.68 14.68
C LYS A 194 -8.99 -11.42 14.50
N VAL A 195 -8.24 -12.44 14.07
CA VAL A 195 -6.81 -12.30 13.77
C VAL A 195 -6.60 -11.29 12.65
N ARG A 196 -7.40 -11.36 11.58
CA ARG A 196 -7.33 -10.40 10.47
C ARG A 196 -7.61 -8.96 10.90
N ASN A 197 -8.66 -8.75 11.71
CA ASN A 197 -8.96 -7.44 12.28
C ASN A 197 -7.83 -6.94 13.19
N GLU A 198 -7.28 -7.82 14.02
CA GLU A 198 -6.17 -7.50 14.91
C GLU A 198 -4.92 -7.08 14.11
N VAL A 199 -4.56 -7.82 13.06
CA VAL A 199 -3.46 -7.47 12.16
C VAL A 199 -3.68 -6.09 11.52
N HIS A 200 -4.89 -5.84 10.98
CA HIS A 200 -5.24 -4.56 10.35
C HIS A 200 -5.13 -3.38 11.34
N CYS A 201 -5.70 -3.53 12.54
CA CYS A 201 -5.63 -2.50 13.58
C CYS A 201 -4.18 -2.24 14.01
N ARG A 202 -3.39 -3.29 14.23
CA ARG A 202 -1.97 -3.16 14.57
C ARG A 202 -1.18 -2.46 13.47
N TYR A 203 -1.43 -2.79 12.22
CA TYR A 203 -0.82 -2.11 11.08
C TYR A 203 -1.17 -0.62 11.04
N MET A 204 -2.43 -0.24 11.26
CA MET A 204 -2.87 1.15 11.35
C MET A 204 -2.22 1.91 12.51
N MET A 205 -2.13 1.31 13.71
CA MET A 205 -1.42 1.92 14.83
C MET A 205 0.07 2.14 14.49
N GLY A 206 0.70 1.14 13.86
CA GLY A 206 2.09 1.24 13.41
C GLY A 206 2.30 2.41 12.46
N LEU A 207 1.43 2.56 11.44
CA LEU A 207 1.47 3.68 10.49
C LEU A 207 1.28 5.04 11.16
N GLY A 208 0.30 5.15 12.08
CA GLY A 208 0.06 6.38 12.83
C GLY A 208 1.25 6.78 13.70
N HIS A 209 1.81 5.83 14.46
CA HIS A 209 2.99 6.09 15.28
C HIS A 209 4.23 6.42 14.44
N LEU A 210 4.41 5.75 13.30
CA LEU A 210 5.49 6.05 12.35
C LEU A 210 5.40 7.50 11.88
N GLY A 211 4.21 7.94 11.45
CA GLY A 211 3.99 9.32 10.99
C GLY A 211 4.17 10.38 12.09
N LEU A 212 3.88 10.04 13.34
CA LEU A 212 4.13 10.91 14.49
C LEU A 212 5.61 10.94 14.94
N GLY A 213 6.47 10.11 14.33
CA GLY A 213 7.89 9.98 14.71
C GLY A 213 8.12 9.13 15.96
N SER A 214 7.10 8.40 16.43
CA SER A 214 7.18 7.49 17.58
C SER A 214 7.71 6.12 17.16
N LEU A 215 8.94 6.07 16.64
CA LEU A 215 9.51 4.92 15.91
C LEU A 215 9.50 3.61 16.71
N LYS A 216 9.74 3.66 18.02
CA LYS A 216 9.68 2.47 18.89
C LYS A 216 8.27 1.86 18.97
N LEU A 217 7.26 2.71 19.16
CA LEU A 217 5.87 2.26 19.21
C LEU A 217 5.42 1.75 17.84
N ALA A 218 5.87 2.39 16.76
CA ALA A 218 5.61 1.92 15.40
C ALA A 218 6.19 0.51 15.17
N ASP A 219 7.47 0.30 15.49
CA ASP A 219 8.14 -1.00 15.37
C ASP A 219 7.44 -2.09 16.18
N GLU A 220 7.06 -1.79 17.43
CA GLU A 220 6.33 -2.72 18.30
C GLU A 220 4.98 -3.15 17.71
N GLN A 221 4.24 -2.23 17.09
CA GLN A 221 2.95 -2.54 16.46
C GLN A 221 3.12 -3.34 15.16
N PHE A 222 4.08 -2.96 14.32
CA PHE A 222 4.38 -3.73 13.11
C PHE A 222 4.90 -5.14 13.45
N GLU A 223 5.73 -5.30 14.48
CA GLU A 223 6.19 -6.61 14.93
C GLU A 223 5.02 -7.47 15.42
N GLN A 224 4.07 -6.91 16.17
CA GLN A 224 2.89 -7.65 16.60
C GLN A 224 2.01 -8.06 15.42
N ALA A 225 1.81 -7.20 14.43
CA ALA A 225 1.12 -7.57 13.18
C ALA A 225 1.84 -8.72 12.45
N LEU A 226 3.17 -8.66 12.35
CA LEU A 226 4.00 -9.68 11.69
C LEU A 226 4.09 -11.01 12.45
N ARG A 227 3.88 -11.01 13.77
CA ARG A 227 3.79 -12.25 14.57
C ARG A 227 2.49 -13.01 14.28
N LEU A 228 1.41 -12.29 14.00
CA LEU A 228 0.12 -12.86 13.64
C LEU A 228 0.06 -13.23 12.16
N GLU A 229 0.60 -12.37 11.29
CA GLU A 229 0.65 -12.58 9.85
C GLU A 229 2.07 -12.27 9.31
N ALA A 230 2.90 -13.30 9.26
CA ALA A 230 4.31 -13.18 8.87
C ALA A 230 4.55 -12.63 7.46
N ASN A 231 3.55 -12.71 6.57
CA ASN A 231 3.63 -12.25 5.18
C ASN A 231 2.99 -10.88 4.94
N HIS A 232 2.55 -10.18 6.00
CA HIS A 232 1.87 -8.89 5.86
C HIS A 232 2.80 -7.83 5.26
N THR A 233 2.66 -7.61 3.95
CA THR A 233 3.64 -6.89 3.13
C THR A 233 3.76 -5.42 3.52
N GLY A 234 2.62 -4.76 3.80
CA GLY A 234 2.63 -3.37 4.25
C GLY A 234 3.38 -3.18 5.57
N ALA A 235 3.30 -4.15 6.49
CA ALA A 235 3.98 -4.06 7.78
C ALA A 235 5.50 -4.21 7.61
N HIS A 236 5.96 -5.14 6.77
CA HIS A 236 7.39 -5.26 6.44
C HIS A 236 7.97 -3.96 5.87
N ILE A 237 7.27 -3.37 4.89
CA ILE A 237 7.74 -2.17 4.19
C ILE A 237 7.80 -0.96 5.12
N HIS A 238 6.75 -0.70 5.89
CA HIS A 238 6.71 0.47 6.76
C HIS A 238 7.54 0.30 8.04
N ARG A 239 7.72 -0.95 8.52
CA ARG A 239 8.67 -1.23 9.60
C ARG A 239 10.11 -0.89 9.21
N ALA A 240 10.50 -1.10 7.96
CA ALA A 240 11.82 -0.71 7.46
C ALA A 240 12.05 0.82 7.44
N MET A 241 11.02 1.62 7.71
CA MET A 241 11.09 3.08 7.85
C MET A 241 11.19 3.55 9.31
N CYS A 242 11.11 2.64 10.28
CA CYS A 242 11.31 2.92 11.71
C CYS A 242 12.80 3.05 12.04
#